data_AF-A0A7C3VNT6-F1
#
_entry.id   AF-A0A7C3VNT6-F1
#
_cell.length_a   1.000
_cell.length_b   1.000
_cell.length_c   1.000
_cell.angle_alpha   90.00
_cell.angle_beta   90.00
_cell.angle_gamma   90.00
#
_symmetry.space_group_name_H-M   'P 1'
#
loop_
_entity.id
_entity.type
_entity.pdbx_description
1 polymer ?
#
loop_
_entity_poly.entity_id
_entity_poly.type
_entity_poly.pdbx_seq_one_letter_code
_entity_poly.pdbx_strand_id
1 'polypeptide(L)'
;MKPQENTDDQNQNDPVCSVPELLVRVSEEMSGLAQSCTEIQWVISTLLETAHHPDLASELHMLQDIDRMQQTLTDLATIVETLAIPVQGSQIRVTEVYNSMRLDSVKEKLLGTQLPDDALQQVQAKDEADITWL
;
A
#
# COMPACT_ATOMS: atom_id res chain seq x y z
N MET A 1 26.04 30.20 -35.84
CA MET A 1 25.63 28.87 -36.34
C MET A 1 26.39 27.77 -35.60
N LYS A 2 25.79 27.25 -34.54
CA LYS A 2 25.67 25.81 -34.24
C LYS A 2 24.47 25.65 -33.29
N PRO A 3 23.55 24.70 -33.52
CA PRO A 3 22.25 24.61 -32.85
C PRO A 3 22.20 23.52 -31.76
N GLN A 4 21.17 23.66 -30.88
CA GLN A 4 20.34 22.65 -30.18
C GLN A 4 20.94 21.37 -29.59
N GLU A 5 20.55 21.05 -28.34
CA GLU A 5 19.66 19.91 -28.02
C GLU A 5 19.24 19.96 -26.53
N ASN A 6 18.01 20.43 -26.26
CA ASN A 6 16.92 19.66 -25.64
C ASN A 6 17.31 18.84 -24.39
N THR A 7 17.02 19.39 -23.22
CA THR A 7 17.07 18.69 -21.92
C THR A 7 15.69 18.63 -21.26
N ASP A 8 14.60 18.67 -22.05
CA ASP A 8 13.22 18.71 -21.53
C ASP A 8 12.37 17.47 -21.89
N ASP A 9 12.90 16.49 -22.62
CA ASP A 9 12.08 15.37 -23.17
C ASP A 9 11.93 14.15 -22.24
N GLN A 10 12.53 14.11 -21.04
CA GLN A 10 12.45 12.92 -20.16
C GLN A 10 11.24 12.89 -19.20
N ASN A 11 10.43 13.95 -19.10
CA ASN A 11 9.35 14.03 -18.11
C ASN A 11 7.94 13.76 -18.68
N GLN A 12 7.84 13.37 -19.96
CA GLN A 12 6.56 13.39 -20.70
C GLN A 12 5.83 12.04 -20.77
N ASN A 13 6.39 10.96 -20.21
CA ASN A 13 5.83 9.60 -20.27
C ASN A 13 5.53 8.96 -18.89
N ASP A 14 5.53 9.72 -17.79
CA ASP A 14 5.19 9.15 -16.47
C ASP A 14 3.69 8.73 -16.46
N PRO A 15 3.36 7.44 -16.29
CA PRO A 15 1.97 7.02 -16.26
C PRO A 15 1.22 7.73 -15.11
N VAL A 16 0.00 8.15 -15.40
CA VAL A 16 -0.91 8.76 -14.41
C VAL A 16 -2.03 7.79 -14.07
N CYS A 17 -2.44 7.77 -12.81
CA CYS A 17 -3.60 6.99 -12.37
C CYS A 17 -4.69 7.91 -11.79
N SER A 18 -5.93 7.44 -11.89
CA SER A 18 -7.10 8.10 -11.32
C SER A 18 -7.03 8.06 -9.80
N VAL A 19 -7.08 9.22 -9.14
CA VAL A 19 -7.07 9.30 -7.67
C VAL A 19 -8.30 8.61 -7.06
N PRO A 20 -9.54 8.79 -7.58
CA PRO A 20 -10.69 8.04 -7.08
C PRO A 20 -10.52 6.53 -7.15
N GLU A 21 -9.97 5.99 -8.24
CA GLU A 21 -9.73 4.54 -8.38
C GLU A 21 -8.67 4.04 -7.39
N LEU A 22 -7.59 4.80 -7.20
CA LEU A 22 -6.56 4.49 -6.23
C LEU A 22 -7.13 4.49 -4.80
N LEU A 23 -7.96 5.47 -4.45
CA LEU A 23 -8.60 5.53 -3.14
C LEU A 23 -9.54 4.33 -2.92
N VAL A 24 -10.32 3.92 -3.92
CA VAL A 24 -11.16 2.71 -3.84
C VAL A 24 -10.29 1.48 -3.56
N ARG A 25 -9.20 1.27 -4.31
CA ARG A 25 -8.29 0.14 -4.07
C ARG A 25 -7.64 0.18 -2.68
N VAL A 26 -7.27 1.36 -2.19
CA VAL A 26 -6.74 1.52 -0.82
C VAL A 26 -7.79 1.13 0.22
N SER A 27 -9.06 1.53 0.02
CA SER A 27 -10.16 1.14 0.90
C SER A 27 -10.38 -0.38 0.90
N GLU A 28 -10.36 -1.01 -0.28
CA GLU A 28 -10.46 -2.46 -0.43
C GLU A 28 -9.32 -3.18 0.30
N GLU A 29 -8.07 -2.71 0.15
CA GLU A 29 -6.93 -3.29 0.85
C GLU A 29 -7.01 -3.12 2.37
N MET A 30 -7.45 -1.97 2.86
CA MET A 30 -7.68 -1.76 4.30
C MET A 30 -8.76 -2.70 4.84
N SER A 31 -9.83 -2.91 4.08
CA SER A 31 -10.90 -3.85 4.43
C SER A 31 -10.41 -5.30 4.44
N GLY A 32 -9.59 -5.69 3.45
CA GLY A 32 -8.96 -7.01 3.41
C GLY A 32 -7.97 -7.25 4.57
N LEU A 33 -7.25 -6.21 5.00
CA LEU A 33 -6.42 -6.28 6.20
C LEU A 33 -7.24 -6.45 7.48
N ALA A 34 -8.37 -5.74 7.60
CA ALA A 34 -9.28 -5.92 8.73
C ALA A 34 -9.78 -7.37 8.79
N GLN A 35 -10.16 -7.96 7.65
CA GLN A 35 -10.55 -9.36 7.57
C GLN A 35 -9.40 -10.31 7.97
N SER A 36 -8.18 -10.04 7.52
CA SER A 36 -7.00 -10.84 7.88
C SER A 36 -6.74 -10.79 9.40
N CYS A 37 -6.97 -9.64 10.04
CA CYS A 37 -6.90 -9.53 11.49
C CYS A 37 -7.98 -10.39 12.19
N THR A 38 -9.17 -10.53 11.62
CA THR A 38 -10.22 -11.43 12.15
C THR A 38 -9.78 -12.89 12.10
N GLU A 39 -9.16 -13.30 10.99
CA GLU A 39 -8.63 -14.66 10.85
C GLU A 39 -7.50 -14.93 11.86
N ILE A 40 -6.58 -13.98 12.04
CA ILE A 40 -5.51 -14.07 13.05
C ILE A 40 -6.10 -14.16 14.46
N GLN A 41 -7.10 -13.34 14.79
CA GLN A 41 -7.77 -13.39 16.10
C GLN A 41 -8.42 -14.74 16.37
N TRP A 42 -9.04 -15.34 15.35
CA TRP A 42 -9.65 -16.66 15.45
C TRP A 42 -8.63 -17.76 15.68
N VAL A 43 -7.52 -17.74 14.92
CA VAL A 43 -6.41 -18.69 15.11
C VAL A 43 -5.80 -18.55 16.50
N ILE A 44 -5.53 -17.33 16.96
CA ILE A 44 -4.96 -17.07 18.29
C ILE A 44 -5.93 -17.56 19.36
N SER A 45 -7.22 -17.20 19.29
CA SER A 45 -8.24 -17.68 20.25
C SER A 45 -8.28 -19.21 20.33
N THR A 46 -8.23 -19.90 19.19
CA THR A 46 -8.22 -21.37 19.14
C THR A 46 -6.95 -21.95 19.77
N LEU A 47 -5.79 -21.35 19.50
CA LEU A 47 -4.54 -21.78 20.13
C LEU A 47 -4.58 -21.59 21.65
N LEU A 48 -5.12 -20.47 22.11
CA LEU A 48 -5.28 -20.14 23.53
C LEU A 48 -6.23 -21.11 24.25
N GLU A 49 -7.28 -21.59 23.60
CA GLU A 49 -8.16 -22.62 24.19
C GLU A 49 -7.45 -23.96 24.39
N THR A 50 -6.46 -24.28 23.55
CA THR A 50 -5.78 -25.57 23.55
C THR A 50 -4.54 -25.63 24.43
N ALA A 51 -3.89 -24.50 24.68
CA ALA A 51 -2.73 -24.47 25.56
C ALA A 51 -3.14 -24.14 27.01
N HIS A 52 -2.52 -24.82 27.97
CA HIS A 52 -2.76 -24.56 29.39
C HIS A 52 -1.94 -23.34 29.81
N HIS A 53 -2.56 -22.15 29.76
CA HIS A 53 -1.86 -20.88 29.87
C HIS A 53 -1.83 -20.32 31.31
N PRO A 54 -0.65 -19.97 31.84
CA PRO A 54 -0.51 -19.32 33.14
C PRO A 54 -0.72 -17.78 33.11
N ASP A 55 -0.78 -17.14 31.94
CA ASP A 55 -0.90 -15.67 31.80
C ASP A 55 -2.03 -15.23 30.84
N LEU A 56 -3.26 -15.54 31.25
CA LEU A 56 -4.49 -15.19 30.56
C LEU A 56 -4.65 -13.67 30.31
N ALA A 57 -4.03 -12.83 31.14
CA ALA A 57 -4.17 -11.37 31.04
C ALA A 57 -3.42 -10.80 29.83
N SER A 58 -2.17 -11.23 29.60
CA SER A 58 -1.41 -10.82 28.42
C SER A 58 -2.07 -11.27 27.12
N GLU A 59 -2.70 -12.44 27.14
CA GLU A 59 -3.37 -13.05 25.98
C GLU A 59 -4.67 -12.33 25.62
N LEU A 60 -5.48 -11.96 26.62
CA LEU A 60 -6.65 -11.12 26.43
C LEU A 60 -6.31 -9.73 25.89
N HIS A 61 -5.21 -9.13 26.35
CA HIS A 61 -4.75 -7.85 25.81
C HIS A 61 -4.36 -7.95 24.34
N MET A 62 -3.71 -9.04 23.92
CA MET A 62 -3.39 -9.27 22.52
C MET A 62 -4.66 -9.35 21.65
N LEU A 63 -5.68 -10.06 22.10
CA LEU A 63 -6.96 -10.15 21.38
C LEU A 63 -7.67 -8.79 21.29
N GLN A 64 -7.61 -7.97 22.34
CA GLN A 64 -8.14 -6.60 22.34
C GLN A 64 -7.39 -5.68 21.38
N ASP A 65 -6.07 -5.79 21.31
CA ASP A 65 -5.27 -5.01 20.36
C ASP A 65 -5.60 -5.38 18.91
N ILE A 66 -5.84 -6.67 18.64
CA ILE A 66 -6.25 -7.14 17.31
C ILE A 66 -7.64 -6.61 16.94
N ASP A 67 -8.61 -6.68 17.85
CA ASP A 67 -9.96 -6.12 17.67
C ASP A 67 -9.90 -4.61 17.37
N ARG A 68 -9.12 -3.86 18.13
CA ARG A 68 -8.90 -2.43 17.88
C ARG A 68 -8.25 -2.15 16.52
N MET A 69 -7.31 -2.99 16.08
CA MET A 69 -6.71 -2.87 14.75
C MET A 69 -7.74 -3.11 13.64
N GLN A 70 -8.59 -4.14 13.78
CA GLN A 70 -9.68 -4.42 12.83
C GLN A 70 -10.62 -3.23 12.69
N GLN A 71 -11.06 -2.67 13.82
CA GLN A 71 -11.97 -1.53 13.82
C GLN A 71 -11.33 -0.30 13.19
N THR A 72 -10.07 -0.01 13.54
CA THR A 72 -9.33 1.13 12.96
C THR A 72 -9.19 0.99 11.45
N LEU A 73 -8.84 -0.21 10.95
CA LEU A 73 -8.71 -0.46 9.51
C LEU A 73 -10.05 -0.31 8.77
N THR A 74 -11.14 -0.78 9.38
CA THR A 74 -12.51 -0.66 8.82
C THR A 74 -12.95 0.80 8.75
N ASP A 75 -12.70 1.58 9.80
CA ASP A 75 -13.01 3.01 9.84
C ASP A 75 -12.20 3.78 8.79
N LEU A 76 -10.91 3.48 8.64
CA LEU A 76 -10.06 4.09 7.63
C LEU A 76 -10.51 3.75 6.20
N ALA A 77 -10.88 2.50 5.93
CA ALA A 77 -11.44 2.10 4.64
C ALA A 77 -12.68 2.94 4.29
N THR A 78 -13.62 3.04 5.23
CA THR A 78 -14.86 3.82 5.07
C THR A 78 -14.59 5.30 4.81
N ILE A 79 -13.63 5.90 5.53
CA ILE A 79 -13.23 7.30 5.33
C ILE A 79 -12.65 7.48 3.93
N VAL A 80 -11.73 6.61 3.51
CA VAL A 80 -11.08 6.69 2.20
C VAL A 80 -12.09 6.53 1.06
N GLU A 81 -13.03 5.60 1.18
CA GLU A 81 -14.11 5.42 0.20
C GLU A 81 -15.01 6.67 0.10
N THR A 82 -15.37 7.26 1.24
CA THR A 82 -16.15 8.51 1.28
C THR A 82 -15.41 9.66 0.61
N LEU A 83 -14.08 9.74 0.78
CA LEU A 83 -13.23 10.75 0.15
C LEU A 83 -13.05 10.54 -1.35
N ALA A 84 -13.26 9.33 -1.89
CA ALA A 84 -13.18 9.08 -3.33
C ALA A 84 -14.29 9.80 -4.12
N ILE A 85 -15.46 10.01 -3.50
CA ILE A 85 -16.64 10.62 -4.14
C ILE A 85 -16.40 12.06 -4.63
N PRO A 86 -15.87 13.01 -3.82
CA PRO A 86 -15.67 14.40 -4.26
C PRO A 86 -14.46 14.62 -5.19
N VAL A 87 -13.58 13.63 -5.39
CA VAL A 87 -12.27 13.81 -6.04
C VAL A 87 -12.29 13.46 -7.54
N GLN A 88 -13.49 13.33 -8.13
CA GLN A 88 -13.67 12.95 -9.54
C GLN A 88 -12.84 13.83 -10.51
N GLY A 89 -12.10 13.18 -11.41
CA GLY A 89 -11.24 13.83 -12.40
C GLY A 89 -9.82 14.17 -11.93
N SER A 90 -9.48 13.94 -10.66
CA SER A 90 -8.11 14.14 -10.17
C SER A 90 -7.19 13.00 -10.60
N GLN A 91 -5.98 13.35 -11.01
CA GLN A 91 -4.93 12.41 -11.42
C GLN A 91 -3.67 12.61 -10.59
N ILE A 92 -2.92 11.53 -10.38
CA ILE A 92 -1.63 11.54 -9.70
C ILE A 92 -0.61 10.72 -10.52
N ARG A 93 0.66 11.10 -10.42
CA ARG A 93 1.75 10.37 -11.08
C ARG A 93 1.98 9.04 -10.39
N VAL A 94 1.99 7.95 -11.17
CA VAL A 94 2.18 6.58 -10.66
C VAL A 94 3.54 6.45 -9.99
N THR A 95 4.59 7.08 -10.54
CA THR A 95 5.95 7.03 -9.95
C THR A 95 6.00 7.68 -8.55
N GLU A 96 5.28 8.78 -8.32
CA GLU A 96 5.20 9.41 -6.99
C GLU A 96 4.53 8.48 -5.97
N VAL A 97 3.41 7.87 -6.36
CA VAL A 97 2.68 6.91 -5.53
C VAL A 97 3.54 5.68 -5.25
N TYR A 98 4.16 5.09 -6.28
CA TYR A 98 5.03 3.92 -6.16
C TYR A 98 6.18 4.15 -5.18
N ASN A 99 6.89 5.28 -5.30
CA ASN A 99 8.03 5.62 -4.44
C ASN A 99 7.63 5.95 -3.00
N SER A 100 6.38 6.35 -2.77
CA SER A 100 5.85 6.57 -1.41
C SER A 100 5.58 5.26 -0.66
N MET A 101 5.50 4.14 -1.36
CA MET A 101 5.16 2.83 -0.80
C MET A 101 6.41 1.99 -0.56
N ARG A 102 6.49 1.36 0.62
CA ARG A 102 7.63 0.52 1.00
C ARG A 102 7.47 -0.96 0.61
N LEU A 103 6.25 -1.47 0.59
CA LEU A 103 5.98 -2.89 0.42
C LEU A 103 5.59 -3.20 -1.01
N ASP A 104 6.35 -4.06 -1.69
CA ASP A 104 6.10 -4.41 -3.09
C ASP A 104 4.75 -5.09 -3.30
N SER A 105 4.28 -5.87 -2.32
CA SER A 105 2.94 -6.46 -2.35
C SER A 105 1.83 -5.40 -2.38
N VAL A 106 2.01 -4.26 -1.71
CA VAL A 106 1.04 -3.15 -1.75
C VAL A 106 1.13 -2.43 -3.09
N LYS A 107 2.34 -2.25 -3.62
CA LYS A 107 2.53 -1.66 -4.95
C LYS A 107 1.83 -2.48 -6.03
N GLU A 108 2.01 -3.80 -6.01
CA GLU A 108 1.41 -4.73 -6.96
C GLU A 108 -0.12 -4.68 -6.89
N LYS A 109 -0.69 -4.71 -5.68
CA LYS A 109 -2.15 -4.70 -5.51
C LYS A 109 -2.78 -3.34 -5.88
N LEU A 110 -2.15 -2.23 -5.52
CA LEU A 110 -2.73 -0.91 -5.75
C LEU A 110 -2.53 -0.40 -7.18
N LEU A 111 -1.40 -0.72 -7.82
CA LEU A 111 -1.05 -0.18 -9.14
C LEU A 111 -1.14 -1.24 -10.24
N GLY A 112 -1.14 -2.54 -9.92
CA GLY A 112 -1.17 -3.63 -10.90
C GLY A 112 0.02 -3.59 -11.88
N THR A 113 -0.18 -4.15 -13.08
CA THR A 113 0.75 -4.10 -14.22
C THR A 113 0.78 -2.72 -14.94
N GLN A 114 0.30 -1.64 -14.31
CA GLN A 114 0.40 -0.28 -14.90
C GLN A 114 1.81 0.32 -14.85
N LEU A 115 2.82 -0.43 -14.38
CA LEU A 115 4.19 -0.09 -14.69
C LEU A 115 4.53 -0.61 -16.09
N PRO A 116 4.78 0.26 -17.08
CA PRO A 116 5.54 -0.16 -18.25
C PRO A 116 6.86 -0.76 -17.74
N ASP A 117 7.29 -1.89 -18.32
CA ASP A 117 8.56 -2.56 -17.97
C ASP A 117 9.77 -1.59 -17.93
N ASP A 118 9.73 -0.53 -18.75
CA ASP A 118 10.74 0.52 -18.81
C ASP A 118 10.79 1.42 -17.56
N ALA A 119 9.66 1.61 -16.85
CA ALA A 119 9.60 2.40 -15.61
C ALA A 119 10.14 1.61 -14.40
N LEU A 120 9.92 0.29 -14.38
CA LEU A 120 10.53 -0.60 -13.37
C LEU A 120 12.05 -0.61 -13.49
N GLN A 121 12.60 -0.59 -14.70
CA GLN A 121 14.04 -0.56 -14.95
C GLN A 121 14.70 0.75 -14.49
N GLN A 122 14.04 1.90 -14.64
CA GLN A 122 14.57 3.18 -14.16
C GLN A 122 14.50 3.33 -12.64
N VAL A 123 13.48 2.75 -11.99
CA VAL A 123 13.36 2.77 -10.52
C VAL A 123 14.33 1.77 -9.88
N GLN A 124 14.49 0.56 -10.45
CA GLN A 124 15.44 -0.45 -9.94
C GLN A 124 16.91 -0.05 -10.14
N ALA A 125 17.25 0.56 -11.28
CA ALA A 125 18.63 1.03 -11.53
C ALA A 125 19.07 2.13 -10.55
N LYS A 126 18.12 2.88 -9.96
CA LYS A 126 18.42 3.92 -8.97
C LYS A 126 18.73 3.34 -7.59
N ASP A 127 18.11 2.22 -7.21
CA ASP A 127 18.40 1.51 -5.95
C ASP A 127 19.71 0.72 -6.03
N GLU A 128 20.06 0.12 -7.19
CA GLU A 128 21.34 -0.59 -7.35
C GLU A 128 22.56 0.34 -7.38
N ALA A 129 22.41 1.57 -7.86
CA ALA A 129 23.50 2.55 -7.90
C ALA A 129 23.91 3.07 -6.51
N ASP A 130 23.07 2.90 -5.49
CA ASP A 130 23.32 3.38 -4.13
C ASP A 130 23.96 2.31 -3.22
N ILE A 131 24.13 1.07 -3.71
CA ILE A 131 24.91 0.03 -3.05
C ILE A 131 26.34 0.02 -3.61
N THR A 132 27.07 1.12 -3.43
CA THR A 132 28.52 1.09 -3.57
C THR A 132 29.11 0.48 -2.30
N TRP A 133 29.41 -0.82 -2.33
CA TRP A 133 30.28 -1.45 -1.34
C TRP A 133 31.68 -0.84 -1.47
N LEU A 134 32.02 0.10 -0.57
CA LEU A 134 33.39 0.49 -0.26
C LEU A 134 34.01 -0.51 0.73
#